data_AF-A0A8T2RB48-F1
#
_entry.id   AF-A0A8T2RB48-F1
#
_cell.length_a   1.000
_cell.length_b   1.000
_cell.length_c   1.000
_cell.angle_alpha   90.00
_cell.angle_beta   90.00
_cell.angle_gamma   90.00
#
_symmetry.space_group_name_H-M   'P 1'
#
loop_
_entity.id
_entity.type
_entity.pdbx_description
1 polymer ?
#
loop_
_entity_poly.entity_id
_entity_poly.type
_entity_poly.pdbx_seq_one_letter_code
_entity_poly.pdbx_strand_id
1 'polypeptide(L)'
;MCVDIRDKVVEEIPMLSFPTSHQVDQNVVNQGIIARLQCQVEQLEQRLQEKDSQILAAGNSNKHADVLKLQAKIEELHENVTAKEQEIQKVLRQLSQKQDEVSSLQCRLEKAEAGQEASKLSEVELQTELEKVQEKVLKFVAQIESICSGLNCDSTHNEHKPTFPWTAYSDFNVLHKDEGQGTVARVSKSETDVECVRRKYLACLIAARESPTEEVLWLVAELRALLRSLLMESKCNS
;
A
#
# COMPACT_ATOMS: atom_id res chain seq x y z
N MET A 1 -48.38 49.78 -66.15
CA MET A 1 -49.74 50.00 -66.69
C MET A 1 -50.10 51.45 -66.44
N CYS A 2 -49.96 52.26 -67.48
CA CYS A 2 -50.43 53.63 -67.52
C CYS A 2 -51.92 53.58 -67.86
N VAL A 3 -52.75 54.30 -67.10
CA VAL A 3 -54.13 54.58 -67.51
C VAL A 3 -54.29 56.10 -67.55
N ASP A 4 -54.39 56.54 -68.80
CA ASP A 4 -54.85 57.84 -69.28
C ASP A 4 -56.30 58.06 -68.83
N ILE A 5 -56.59 59.23 -68.25
CA ILE A 5 -57.94 59.81 -68.25
C ILE A 5 -57.81 61.30 -68.53
N ARG A 6 -57.75 61.63 -69.82
CA ARG A 6 -58.19 62.92 -70.34
C ARG A 6 -59.62 62.74 -70.81
N ASP A 7 -60.57 63.43 -70.17
CA ASP A 7 -61.45 64.32 -70.94
C ASP A 7 -62.22 65.28 -70.02
N LYS A 8 -61.99 66.57 -70.30
CA LYS A 8 -62.94 67.68 -70.40
C LYS A 8 -63.99 67.83 -69.30
N VAL A 9 -63.93 68.94 -68.57
CA VAL A 9 -64.92 70.04 -68.70
C VAL A 9 -64.19 71.35 -68.39
N VAL A 10 -64.23 72.27 -69.36
CA VAL A 10 -63.89 73.68 -69.21
C VAL A 10 -65.17 74.36 -68.75
N GLU A 11 -65.25 74.77 -67.49
CA GLU A 11 -66.23 75.77 -67.04
C GLU A 11 -65.52 76.79 -66.15
N GLU A 12 -65.52 78.02 -66.68
CA GLU A 12 -65.57 79.31 -65.99
C GLU A 12 -64.67 79.51 -64.77
N ILE A 13 -63.52 80.15 -65.04
CA ILE A 13 -62.62 80.74 -64.04
C ILE A 13 -63.37 81.89 -63.33
N PRO A 14 -63.77 81.74 -62.05
CA PRO A 14 -64.11 82.90 -61.24
C PRO A 14 -62.78 83.60 -60.97
N MET A 15 -62.74 84.91 -61.20
CA MET A 15 -61.59 85.74 -60.84
C MET A 15 -61.19 85.45 -59.39
N LEU A 16 -60.11 84.69 -59.22
CA LEU A 16 -59.45 84.45 -57.96
C LEU A 16 -58.87 85.79 -57.53
N SER A 17 -59.65 86.53 -56.76
CA SER A 17 -59.14 87.55 -55.86
C SER A 17 -57.99 86.91 -55.10
N PHE A 18 -56.77 87.34 -55.39
CA PHE A 18 -55.60 87.03 -54.59
C PHE A 18 -55.97 87.31 -53.14
N PRO A 19 -55.95 86.31 -52.24
CA PRO A 19 -56.03 86.58 -50.82
C PRO A 19 -54.86 87.53 -50.55
N THR A 20 -55.22 88.75 -50.17
CA THR A 20 -54.38 89.70 -49.46
C THR A 20 -53.49 88.90 -48.54
N SER A 21 -52.18 89.08 -48.75
CA SER A 21 -51.09 88.78 -47.82
C SER A 21 -51.64 88.57 -46.41
N HIS A 22 -52.00 87.32 -46.08
CA HIS A 22 -52.34 86.98 -44.72
C HIS A 22 -51.03 87.19 -43.98
N GLN A 23 -50.96 88.28 -43.21
CA GLN A 23 -50.07 88.33 -42.07
C GLN A 23 -50.44 87.09 -41.27
N VAL A 24 -49.70 86.01 -41.52
CA VAL A 24 -49.74 84.82 -40.70
C VAL A 24 -49.45 85.34 -39.30
N ASP A 25 -50.45 85.29 -38.43
CA ASP A 25 -50.30 85.76 -37.07
C ASP A 25 -49.18 84.93 -36.45
N GLN A 26 -48.02 85.59 -36.29
CA GLN A 26 -46.80 84.97 -35.80
C GLN A 26 -47.05 84.27 -34.46
N ASN A 27 -48.04 84.75 -33.70
CA ASN A 27 -48.47 84.16 -32.43
C ASN A 27 -49.10 82.77 -32.58
N VAL A 28 -49.90 82.54 -33.63
CA VAL A 28 -50.53 81.24 -33.92
C VAL A 28 -49.47 80.23 -34.37
N VAL A 29 -48.50 80.66 -35.17
CA VAL A 29 -47.35 79.84 -35.58
C VAL A 29 -46.49 79.50 -34.36
N ASN A 30 -46.20 80.48 -33.51
CA ASN A 30 -45.43 80.28 -32.28
C ASN A 30 -46.15 79.32 -31.32
N GLN A 31 -47.46 79.44 -31.14
CA GLN A 31 -48.26 78.49 -30.35
C GLN A 31 -48.20 77.07 -30.92
N GLY A 32 -48.29 76.92 -32.24
CA GLY A 32 -48.15 75.62 -32.90
C GLY A 32 -46.77 75.00 -32.74
N ILE A 33 -45.71 75.83 -32.74
CA ILE A 33 -44.34 75.39 -32.47
C ILE A 33 -44.18 74.99 -30.99
N ILE A 34 -44.67 75.81 -30.07
CA ILE A 34 -44.63 75.54 -28.62
C ILE A 34 -45.34 74.23 -28.29
N ALA A 35 -46.56 74.02 -28.79
CA ALA A 35 -47.30 72.78 -28.55
C ALA A 35 -46.57 71.55 -29.11
N ARG A 36 -45.92 71.68 -30.27
CA ARG A 36 -45.14 70.61 -30.88
C ARG A 36 -43.87 70.29 -30.07
N LEU A 37 -43.20 71.32 -29.56
CA LEU A 37 -42.04 71.17 -28.67
C LEU A 37 -42.44 70.54 -27.33
N GLN A 38 -43.56 70.95 -26.73
CA GLN A 38 -44.08 70.33 -25.50
C GLN A 38 -44.38 68.85 -25.71
N CYS A 39 -45.06 68.50 -26.81
CA CYS A 39 -45.32 67.11 -27.17
C CYS A 39 -44.03 66.31 -27.38
N GLN A 40 -42.99 66.91 -27.97
CA GLN A 40 -41.67 66.27 -28.12
C GLN A 40 -40.97 66.09 -26.77
N VAL A 41 -41.04 67.07 -25.87
CA VAL A 41 -40.46 66.97 -24.52
C VAL A 41 -41.13 65.83 -23.75
N GLU A 42 -42.47 65.77 -23.73
CA GLU A 42 -43.21 64.68 -23.06
C GLU A 42 -42.83 63.30 -23.62
N GLN A 43 -42.73 63.16 -24.94
CA GLN A 43 -42.30 61.90 -25.57
C GLN A 43 -40.86 61.51 -25.21
N LEU A 44 -39.96 62.49 -25.11
CA LEU A 44 -38.57 62.25 -24.73
C LEU A 44 -38.46 61.87 -23.25
N GLU A 45 -39.20 62.54 -22.37
CA GLU A 45 -39.26 62.23 -20.94
C GLU A 45 -39.80 60.80 -20.72
N GLN A 46 -40.87 60.42 -21.44
CA GLN A 46 -41.41 59.07 -21.36
C GLN A 46 -40.41 58.01 -21.82
N ARG A 47 -39.72 58.27 -22.95
CA ARG A 47 -38.65 57.37 -23.44
C ARG A 47 -37.47 57.28 -22.49
N LEU A 48 -37.08 58.39 -21.85
CA LEU A 48 -36.02 58.40 -20.86
C LEU A 48 -36.39 57.50 -19.68
N GLN A 49 -37.60 57.64 -19.16
CA GLN A 49 -38.09 56.84 -18.04
C GLN A 49 -38.18 55.34 -18.36
N GLU A 50 -38.61 54.99 -19.58
CA GLU A 50 -38.59 53.59 -20.06
C GLU A 50 -37.16 53.04 -20.13
N LYS A 51 -36.21 53.82 -20.65
CA LYS A 51 -34.80 53.42 -20.75
C LYS A 51 -34.15 53.27 -19.39
N ASP A 52 -34.40 54.18 -18.46
CA ASP A 52 -33.91 54.08 -17.08
C ASP A 52 -34.44 52.81 -16.39
N SER A 53 -35.72 52.50 -16.60
CA SER A 53 -36.34 51.27 -16.07
C SER A 53 -35.70 50.01 -16.67
N GLN A 54 -35.41 50.00 -17.97
CA GLN A 54 -34.72 48.89 -18.64
C GLN A 54 -33.29 48.72 -18.14
N ILE A 55 -32.55 49.81 -17.93
CA ILE A 55 -31.17 49.77 -17.41
C ILE A 55 -31.16 49.23 -15.98
N LEU A 56 -32.07 49.68 -15.12
CA LEU A 56 -32.19 49.17 -13.75
C LEU A 56 -32.54 47.68 -13.72
N ALA A 57 -33.51 47.25 -14.53
CA ALA A 57 -33.90 45.85 -14.61
C ALA A 57 -32.75 44.96 -15.13
N ALA A 58 -32.10 45.35 -16.23
CA ALA A 58 -30.99 44.59 -16.82
C ALA A 58 -29.74 44.58 -15.91
N GLY A 59 -29.43 45.72 -15.29
CA GLY A 59 -28.29 45.87 -14.38
C GLY A 59 -28.44 45.03 -13.12
N ASN A 60 -29.65 44.95 -12.55
CA ASN A 60 -29.90 44.18 -11.34
C ASN A 60 -30.02 42.68 -11.63
N SER A 61 -30.73 42.29 -12.71
CA SER A 61 -30.95 40.87 -13.03
C SER A 61 -29.65 40.14 -13.40
N ASN A 62 -28.84 40.72 -14.29
CA ASN A 62 -27.64 40.03 -14.78
C ASN A 62 -26.55 39.95 -13.71
N LYS A 63 -26.29 41.06 -13.01
CA LYS A 63 -25.28 41.07 -11.93
C LYS A 63 -25.66 40.13 -10.79
N HIS A 64 -26.95 40.07 -10.43
CA HIS A 64 -27.40 39.17 -9.37
C HIS A 64 -27.23 37.69 -9.75
N ALA A 65 -27.60 37.33 -10.99
CA ALA A 65 -27.42 35.96 -11.49
C ALA A 65 -25.93 35.55 -11.54
N ASP A 66 -25.05 36.45 -11.97
CA ASP A 66 -23.61 36.18 -12.02
C ASP A 66 -23.00 36.06 -10.62
N VAL A 67 -23.44 36.89 -9.67
CA VAL A 67 -23.02 36.79 -8.26
C VAL A 67 -23.42 35.44 -7.67
N LEU A 68 -24.65 34.97 -7.90
CA LEU A 68 -25.09 33.65 -7.42
C LEU A 68 -24.28 32.50 -8.02
N LYS A 69 -23.96 32.57 -9.31
CA LYS A 69 -23.10 31.57 -9.97
C LYS A 69 -21.68 31.56 -9.39
N LEU A 70 -21.10 32.73 -9.19
CA LEU A 70 -19.77 32.86 -8.58
C LEU A 70 -19.77 32.34 -7.14
N GLN A 71 -20.82 32.62 -6.38
CA GLN A 71 -20.96 32.16 -5.01
C GLN A 71 -21.07 30.63 -4.93
N ALA A 72 -21.89 30.01 -5.78
CA ALA A 72 -21.95 28.55 -5.90
C ALA A 72 -20.60 27.95 -6.28
N LYS A 73 -19.85 28.61 -7.18
CA LYS A 73 -18.50 28.15 -7.56
C LYS A 73 -17.50 28.28 -6.42
N ILE A 74 -17.59 29.34 -5.61
CA ILE A 74 -16.76 29.53 -4.41
C ILE A 74 -17.05 28.43 -3.39
N GLU A 75 -18.32 28.11 -3.15
CA GLU A 75 -18.73 27.05 -2.23
C GLU A 75 -18.21 25.67 -2.70
N GLU A 76 -18.39 25.34 -3.98
CA GLU A 76 -17.86 24.10 -4.58
C GLU A 76 -16.33 24.01 -4.47
N LEU A 77 -15.61 25.10 -4.75
CA LEU A 77 -14.16 25.14 -4.62
C LEU A 77 -13.73 25.02 -3.16
N HIS A 78 -14.47 25.63 -2.23
CA HIS A 78 -14.20 25.53 -0.80
C HIS A 78 -14.35 24.10 -0.31
N GLU A 79 -15.44 23.42 -0.66
CA GLU A 79 -15.66 22.01 -0.34
C GLU A 79 -14.54 21.13 -0.90
N ASN A 80 -14.17 21.32 -2.16
CA ASN A 80 -13.06 20.59 -2.77
C ASN A 80 -11.72 20.81 -2.05
N VAL A 81 -11.41 22.05 -1.66
CA VAL A 81 -10.20 22.36 -0.88
C VAL A 81 -10.24 21.67 0.47
N THR A 82 -11.37 21.70 1.19
CA THR A 82 -11.48 21.03 2.50
C THR A 82 -11.34 19.51 2.39
N ALA A 83 -11.91 18.89 1.34
CA ALA A 83 -11.76 17.46 1.09
C ALA A 83 -10.30 17.09 0.79
N LYS A 84 -9.61 17.90 -0.02
CA LYS A 84 -8.19 17.69 -0.32
C LYS A 84 -7.29 17.89 0.90
N GLU A 85 -7.59 18.86 1.75
CA GLU A 85 -6.86 19.07 3.01
C GLU A 85 -6.99 17.87 3.94
N GLN A 86 -8.20 17.28 4.06
CA GLN A 86 -8.41 16.06 4.84
C GLN A 86 -7.63 14.86 4.26
N GLU A 87 -7.58 14.73 2.93
CA GLU A 87 -6.80 13.71 2.24
C GLU A 87 -5.30 13.87 2.53
N ILE A 88 -4.76 15.10 2.45
CA ILE A 88 -3.37 15.43 2.78
C ILE A 88 -3.08 15.06 4.24
N GLN A 89 -3.93 15.45 5.19
CA GLN A 89 -3.74 15.10 6.60
C GLN A 89 -3.79 13.60 6.86
N LYS A 90 -4.58 12.84 6.11
CA LYS A 90 -4.60 11.37 6.18
C LYS A 90 -3.29 10.79 5.69
N VAL A 91 -2.79 11.24 4.55
CA VAL A 91 -1.51 10.78 3.98
C VAL A 91 -0.34 11.13 4.91
N LEU A 92 -0.30 12.33 5.49
CA LEU A 92 0.75 12.74 6.43
C LEU A 92 0.78 11.84 7.68
N ARG A 93 -0.39 11.46 8.21
CA ARG A 93 -0.47 10.50 9.34
C ARG A 93 0.06 9.12 8.95
N GLN A 94 -0.30 8.63 7.77
CA GLN A 94 0.21 7.35 7.25
C GLN A 94 1.72 7.39 7.04
N LEU A 95 2.26 8.50 6.53
CA LEU A 95 3.69 8.70 6.35
C LEU A 95 4.43 8.69 7.69
N SER A 96 3.90 9.39 8.70
CA SER A 96 4.47 9.37 10.06
C SER A 96 4.49 7.95 10.64
N GLN A 97 3.40 7.20 10.52
CA GLN A 97 3.35 5.82 10.99
C GLN A 97 4.38 4.94 10.28
N LYS A 98 4.54 5.10 8.96
CA LYS A 98 5.54 4.34 8.19
C LYS A 98 6.96 4.71 8.57
N GLN A 99 7.22 5.97 8.90
CA GLN A 99 8.51 6.41 9.42
C GLN A 99 8.85 5.71 10.75
N ASP A 100 7.89 5.63 11.67
CA ASP A 100 8.07 4.94 12.96
C ASP A 100 8.32 3.43 12.78
N GLU A 101 7.59 2.79 11.85
CA GLU A 101 7.80 1.39 11.49
C GLU A 101 9.21 1.14 10.93
N VAL A 102 9.69 2.01 10.04
CA VAL A 102 11.05 1.93 9.48
C VAL A 102 12.11 2.08 10.58
N SER A 103 11.98 3.07 11.47
CA SER A 103 12.91 3.25 12.58
C SER A 103 12.91 2.05 13.54
N SER A 104 11.75 1.45 13.80
CA SER A 104 11.64 0.23 14.60
C SER A 104 12.36 -0.96 13.94
N LEU A 105 12.15 -1.16 12.65
CA LEU A 105 12.81 -2.23 11.88
C LEU A 105 14.32 -2.03 11.83
N GLN A 106 14.79 -0.80 11.66
CA GLN A 106 16.21 -0.47 11.66
C GLN A 106 16.86 -0.79 13.01
N CYS A 107 16.23 -0.41 14.13
CA CYS A 107 16.71 -0.78 15.47
C CYS A 107 16.75 -2.31 15.69
N ARG A 108 15.77 -3.05 15.15
CA ARG A 108 15.75 -4.52 15.24
C ARG A 108 16.86 -5.14 14.40
N LEU A 109 17.15 -4.59 13.22
CA LEU A 109 18.22 -5.04 12.35
C LEU A 109 19.58 -4.86 13.03
N GLU A 110 19.86 -3.67 13.57
CA GLU A 110 21.11 -3.39 14.29
C GLU A 110 21.34 -4.34 15.48
N LYS A 111 20.26 -4.64 16.24
CA LYS A 111 20.33 -5.63 17.33
C LYS A 111 20.62 -7.04 16.84
N ALA A 112 20.03 -7.45 15.72
CA ALA A 112 20.26 -8.76 15.14
C ALA A 112 21.70 -8.89 14.60
N GLU A 113 22.20 -7.85 13.94
CA GLU A 113 23.59 -7.78 13.45
C GLU A 113 24.60 -7.84 14.61
N ALA A 114 24.37 -7.06 15.67
CA ALA A 114 25.22 -7.13 16.86
C ALA A 114 25.20 -8.52 17.52
N GLY A 115 24.03 -9.17 17.57
CA GLY A 115 23.89 -10.54 18.07
C GLY A 115 24.60 -11.57 17.19
N GLN A 116 24.56 -11.40 15.87
CA GLN A 116 25.26 -12.26 14.92
C GLN A 116 26.78 -12.13 15.07
N GLU A 117 27.31 -10.91 15.21
CA GLU A 117 28.75 -10.71 15.42
C GLU A 117 29.22 -11.28 16.76
N ALA A 118 28.43 -11.14 17.83
CA ALA A 118 28.73 -11.79 19.10
C ALA A 118 28.76 -13.33 18.98
N SER A 119 27.83 -13.91 18.21
CA SER A 119 27.81 -15.35 17.94
C SER A 119 29.02 -15.81 17.14
N LYS A 120 29.44 -15.06 16.11
CA LYS A 120 30.63 -15.36 15.31
C LYS A 120 31.91 -15.33 16.17
N LEU A 121 32.03 -14.35 17.06
CA LEU A 121 33.16 -14.28 18.00
C LEU A 121 33.21 -15.52 18.90
N SER A 122 32.06 -15.91 19.47
CA SER A 122 31.98 -17.12 20.30
C SER A 122 32.28 -18.41 19.50
N GLU A 123 31.88 -18.49 18.23
CA GLU A 123 32.22 -19.61 17.34
C GLU A 123 33.74 -19.71 17.11
N VAL A 124 34.40 -18.57 16.87
CA VAL A 124 35.87 -18.52 16.73
C VAL A 124 36.54 -18.96 18.04
N GLU A 125 36.08 -18.48 19.20
CA GLU A 125 36.61 -18.92 20.50
C GLU A 125 36.48 -20.43 20.69
N LEU A 126 35.29 -20.99 20.44
CA LEU A 126 35.05 -22.44 20.54
C LEU A 126 35.93 -23.24 19.56
N GLN A 127 36.12 -22.74 18.34
CA GLN A 127 37.01 -23.35 17.36
C GLN A 127 38.47 -23.38 17.86
N THR A 128 38.96 -22.30 18.48
CA THR A 128 40.32 -22.28 19.06
C THR A 128 40.47 -23.24 20.24
N GLU A 129 39.45 -23.40 21.08
CA GLU A 129 39.48 -24.38 22.18
C GLU A 129 39.46 -25.82 21.66
N LEU A 130 38.70 -26.08 20.59
CA LEU A 130 38.67 -27.38 19.94
C LEU A 130 40.07 -27.77 19.40
N GLU A 131 40.76 -26.84 18.72
CA GLU A 131 42.12 -27.05 18.22
C GLU A 131 43.12 -27.35 19.35
N LYS A 132 43.03 -26.63 20.48
CA LYS A 132 43.86 -26.91 21.68
C LYS A 132 43.60 -28.30 22.24
N VAL A 133 42.34 -28.74 22.27
CA VAL A 133 41.98 -30.09 22.73
C VAL A 133 42.51 -31.15 21.76
N GLN A 134 42.38 -30.94 20.45
CA GLN A 134 42.94 -31.84 19.43
C GLN A 134 44.46 -31.99 19.58
N GLU A 135 45.18 -30.90 19.81
CA GLU A 135 46.64 -30.93 20.05
C GLU A 135 46.98 -31.76 21.30
N LYS A 136 46.23 -31.60 22.40
CA LYS A 136 46.41 -32.39 23.62
C LYS A 136 46.15 -33.88 23.37
N VAL A 137 45.10 -34.23 22.63
CA VAL A 137 44.80 -35.61 22.26
C VAL A 137 45.93 -36.22 21.45
N LEU A 138 46.45 -35.53 20.44
CA LEU A 138 47.60 -35.99 19.65
C LEU A 138 48.83 -36.23 20.52
N LYS A 139 49.11 -35.35 21.48
CA LYS A 139 50.20 -35.55 22.47
C LYS A 139 49.99 -36.81 23.31
N PHE A 140 48.76 -37.06 23.78
CA PHE A 140 48.46 -38.28 24.54
C PHE A 140 48.56 -39.54 23.68
N VAL A 141 48.09 -39.52 22.44
CA VAL A 141 48.22 -40.64 21.51
C VAL A 141 49.70 -40.99 21.29
N ALA A 142 50.55 -39.98 21.03
CA ALA A 142 51.98 -40.18 20.87
C ALA A 142 52.65 -40.76 22.13
N GLN A 143 52.22 -40.32 23.33
CA GLN A 143 52.70 -40.89 24.59
C GLN A 143 52.30 -42.36 24.74
N ILE A 144 51.06 -42.71 24.41
CA ILE A 144 50.58 -44.10 24.44
C ILE A 144 51.38 -44.97 23.47
N GLU A 145 51.59 -44.51 22.23
CA GLU A 145 52.39 -45.22 21.23
C GLU A 145 53.84 -45.44 21.69
N SER A 146 54.45 -44.46 22.34
CA SER A 146 55.78 -44.58 22.93
C SER A 146 55.84 -45.62 24.06
N ILE A 147 54.84 -45.63 24.95
CA ILE A 147 54.73 -46.64 26.02
C ILE A 147 54.54 -48.04 25.42
N CYS A 148 53.63 -48.19 24.46
CA CYS A 148 53.39 -49.45 23.76
C CYS A 148 54.65 -49.99 23.06
N SER A 149 55.44 -49.10 22.44
CA SER A 149 56.70 -49.47 21.79
C SER A 149 57.79 -49.89 22.79
N GLY A 150 57.82 -49.26 23.98
CA GLY A 150 58.74 -49.63 25.06
C GLY A 150 58.38 -50.94 25.78
N LEU A 151 57.12 -51.37 25.68
CA LEU A 151 56.61 -52.63 26.22
C LEU A 151 56.77 -53.82 25.26
N ASN A 152 57.68 -53.73 24.28
CA ASN A 152 58.08 -54.87 23.45
C ASN A 152 58.81 -55.90 24.33
N CYS A 153 58.04 -56.62 25.14
CA CYS A 153 58.45 -57.75 25.93
C CYS A 153 58.60 -58.94 24.98
N ASP A 154 59.82 -59.49 24.92
CA ASP A 154 60.11 -60.81 24.38
C ASP A 154 59.13 -61.83 24.95
N SER A 155 58.04 -62.05 24.21
CA SER A 155 57.00 -63.01 24.52
C SER A 155 56.79 -63.84 23.28
N THR A 156 57.80 -64.67 22.97
CA THR A 156 57.59 -65.87 22.17
C THR A 156 56.61 -66.78 22.91
N HIS A 157 55.31 -66.59 22.76
CA HIS A 157 54.32 -67.67 22.86
C HIS A 157 52.92 -67.24 22.39
N ASN A 158 52.49 -67.94 21.32
CA ASN A 158 51.13 -68.30 20.93
C ASN A 158 50.11 -67.19 20.60
N GLU A 159 49.70 -67.24 19.33
CA GLU A 159 48.41 -66.90 18.74
C GLU A 159 47.24 -66.78 19.72
N HIS A 160 47.03 -65.60 20.30
CA HIS A 160 45.69 -65.14 20.69
C HIS A 160 45.59 -63.66 20.33
N LYS A 161 44.98 -63.39 19.18
CA LYS A 161 44.67 -62.05 18.69
C LYS A 161 43.65 -61.44 19.67
N PRO A 162 43.99 -60.40 20.43
CA PRO A 162 43.03 -59.80 21.34
C PRO A 162 41.99 -59.06 20.48
N THR A 163 40.83 -59.68 20.32
CA THR A 163 39.63 -59.05 19.76
C THR A 163 39.19 -57.98 20.74
N PHE A 164 39.61 -56.75 20.49
CA PHE A 164 39.22 -55.60 21.28
C PHE A 164 37.70 -55.31 21.11
N PRO A 165 36.95 -54.96 22.18
CA PRO A 165 35.48 -54.97 22.16
C PRO A 165 34.81 -53.78 21.44
N TRP A 166 35.57 -52.83 20.90
CA TRP A 166 35.01 -51.58 20.37
C TRP A 166 34.43 -51.71 18.95
N THR A 167 34.60 -52.86 18.29
CA THR A 167 33.96 -53.13 16.98
C THR A 167 32.46 -53.40 17.05
N ALA A 168 31.89 -53.56 18.26
CA ALA A 168 30.45 -53.78 18.46
C ALA A 168 29.55 -52.55 18.17
N TYR A 169 30.13 -51.38 17.85
CA TYR A 169 29.36 -50.18 17.50
C TYR A 169 29.12 -49.99 15.98
N SER A 170 29.57 -50.93 15.15
CA SER A 170 29.46 -50.84 13.69
C SER A 170 28.08 -51.24 13.13
N ASP A 171 27.21 -51.83 13.94
CA ASP A 171 25.91 -52.39 13.52
C ASP A 171 24.78 -51.35 13.37
N PHE A 172 25.10 -50.04 13.42
CA PHE A 172 24.14 -48.97 13.12
C PHE A 172 24.24 -48.42 11.68
N ASN A 173 25.00 -49.09 10.80
CA ASN A 173 25.02 -48.73 9.40
C ASN A 173 23.83 -49.34 8.63
N VAL A 174 22.93 -48.42 8.27
CA VAL A 174 22.24 -48.39 6.96
C VAL A 174 21.25 -49.52 6.74
N LEU A 175 20.00 -49.26 7.17
CA LEU A 175 18.82 -49.82 6.52
C LEU A 175 18.88 -49.40 5.04
N HIS A 176 19.42 -50.27 4.19
CA HIS A 176 19.40 -50.10 2.75
C HIS A 176 17.94 -49.96 2.29
N LYS A 177 17.71 -48.93 1.47
CA LYS A 177 16.48 -48.68 0.74
C LYS A 177 16.09 -49.92 -0.07
N ASP A 178 15.14 -50.68 0.43
CA ASP A 178 14.34 -51.57 -0.41
C ASP A 178 13.19 -50.72 -0.94
N GLU A 179 13.24 -50.38 -2.23
CA GLU A 179 12.19 -49.65 -2.94
C GLU A 179 10.98 -50.58 -3.11
N GLY A 180 10.22 -50.77 -2.03
CA GLY A 180 9.06 -51.63 -1.99
C GLY A 180 8.03 -51.13 -1.00
N GLN A 181 7.11 -50.28 -1.47
CA GLN A 181 5.85 -49.90 -0.82
C GLN A 181 5.95 -49.48 0.66
N GLY A 182 6.02 -48.15 0.84
CA GLY A 182 5.93 -47.47 2.13
C GLY A 182 4.71 -47.92 2.95
N THR A 183 4.95 -48.81 3.89
CA THR A 183 4.13 -48.94 5.08
C THR A 183 4.83 -48.13 6.16
N VAL A 184 4.44 -46.86 6.27
CA VAL A 184 4.83 -46.00 7.40
C VAL A 184 4.35 -46.70 8.67
N ALA A 185 5.29 -47.25 9.43
CA ALA A 185 5.01 -47.98 10.66
C ALA A 185 4.24 -47.06 11.62
N ARG A 186 2.94 -47.33 11.75
CA ARG A 186 2.02 -46.64 12.66
C ARG A 186 2.58 -46.79 14.07
N VAL A 187 2.89 -45.66 14.71
CA VAL A 187 3.46 -45.63 16.07
C VAL A 187 2.47 -46.28 17.04
N SER A 188 2.81 -47.48 17.52
CA SER A 188 2.03 -48.22 18.52
C SER A 188 2.07 -47.46 19.86
N LYS A 189 0.89 -47.24 20.47
CA LYS A 189 0.66 -46.45 21.71
C LYS A 189 1.42 -46.91 22.97
N SER A 190 2.24 -47.95 22.91
CA SER A 190 2.95 -48.52 24.07
C SER A 190 4.36 -47.94 24.29
N GLU A 191 4.85 -47.08 23.40
CA GLU A 191 6.17 -46.47 23.56
C GLU A 191 6.10 -45.17 24.36
N THR A 192 6.05 -45.28 25.68
CA THR A 192 6.14 -44.13 26.62
C THR A 192 7.57 -43.69 26.90
N ASP A 193 8.56 -44.23 26.18
CA ASP A 193 9.96 -43.84 26.34
C ASP A 193 10.25 -42.57 25.54
N VAL A 194 10.50 -41.48 26.26
CA VAL A 194 10.89 -40.16 25.71
C VAL A 194 12.07 -40.30 24.75
N GLU A 195 13.01 -41.21 25.04
CA GLU A 195 14.20 -41.40 24.22
C GLU A 195 13.88 -42.10 22.90
N CYS A 196 12.90 -43.02 22.88
CA CYS A 196 12.41 -43.64 21.65
C CYS A 196 11.77 -42.60 20.72
N VAL A 197 10.88 -41.75 21.26
CA VAL A 197 10.24 -40.68 20.47
C VAL A 197 11.27 -39.66 19.98
N ARG A 198 12.29 -39.33 20.80
CA ARG A 198 13.39 -38.44 20.41
C ARG A 198 14.18 -38.99 19.22
N ARG A 199 14.51 -40.28 19.23
CA ARG A 199 15.21 -40.93 18.12
C ARG A 199 14.38 -40.94 16.84
N LYS A 200 13.08 -41.25 16.92
CA LYS A 200 12.17 -41.19 15.77
C LYS A 200 12.06 -39.78 15.20
N TYR A 201 11.94 -38.77 16.07
CA TYR A 201 11.92 -37.37 15.67
C TYR A 201 13.19 -36.94 14.90
N LEU A 202 14.37 -37.32 15.41
CA LEU A 202 15.65 -37.02 14.74
C LEU A 202 15.78 -37.74 13.40
N ALA A 203 15.38 -39.01 13.31
CA ALA A 203 15.38 -39.75 12.05
C ALA A 203 14.46 -39.10 11.00
N CYS A 204 13.25 -38.67 11.41
CA CYS A 204 12.33 -37.95 10.54
C CYS A 204 12.86 -36.57 10.10
N LEU A 205 13.58 -35.85 10.97
CA LEU A 205 14.23 -34.59 10.59
C LEU A 205 15.33 -34.78 9.54
N ILE A 206 16.11 -35.85 9.64
CA ILE A 206 17.14 -36.20 8.64
C ILE A 206 16.46 -36.52 7.31
N ALA A 207 15.41 -37.35 7.33
CA ALA A 207 14.62 -37.66 6.12
C ALA A 207 13.97 -36.42 5.50
N ALA A 208 13.43 -35.50 6.31
CA ALA A 208 12.84 -34.24 5.84
C ALA A 208 13.88 -33.34 5.16
N ARG A 209 15.13 -33.37 5.64
CA ARG A 209 16.23 -32.59 5.06
C ARG A 209 16.64 -33.13 3.69
N GLU A 210 16.61 -34.45 3.51
CA GLU A 210 16.95 -35.09 2.23
C GLU A 210 15.81 -35.02 1.22
N SER A 211 14.57 -35.18 1.66
CA SER A 211 13.37 -35.13 0.82
C SER A 211 12.16 -34.59 1.60
N PRO A 212 11.81 -33.30 1.46
CA PRO A 212 10.73 -32.68 2.21
C PRO A 212 9.36 -33.00 1.59
N THR A 213 8.88 -34.23 1.77
CA THR A 213 7.51 -34.60 1.39
C THR A 213 6.51 -34.15 2.47
N GLU A 214 5.26 -33.91 2.06
CA GLU A 214 4.19 -33.47 2.97
C GLU A 214 3.98 -34.44 4.13
N GLU A 215 4.07 -35.74 3.86
CA GLU A 215 3.94 -36.81 4.86
C GLU A 215 5.06 -36.77 5.90
N VAL A 216 6.31 -36.54 5.49
CA VAL A 216 7.46 -36.48 6.40
C VAL A 216 7.40 -35.22 7.26
N LEU A 217 7.00 -34.08 6.70
CA LEU A 217 6.82 -32.84 7.46
C LEU A 217 5.68 -32.94 8.47
N TRP A 218 4.58 -33.60 8.10
CA TRP A 218 3.48 -33.88 9.02
C TRP A 218 3.93 -34.77 10.18
N LEU A 219 4.68 -35.84 9.90
CA LEU A 219 5.20 -36.76 10.92
C LEU A 219 6.20 -36.06 11.88
N VAL A 220 7.05 -35.16 11.36
CA VAL A 220 7.93 -34.32 12.18
C VAL A 220 7.12 -33.44 13.13
N ALA A 221 6.02 -32.85 12.67
CA ALA A 221 5.14 -32.04 13.51
C ALA A 221 4.43 -32.87 14.60
N GLU A 222 3.96 -34.06 14.25
CA GLU A 222 3.33 -35.00 15.18
C GLU A 222 4.31 -35.44 16.28
N LEU A 223 5.52 -35.89 15.90
CA LEU A 223 6.55 -36.33 16.85
C LEU A 223 7.03 -35.18 17.75
N ARG A 224 7.10 -33.94 17.22
CA ARG A 224 7.41 -32.75 18.02
C ARG A 224 6.32 -32.46 19.06
N ALA A 225 5.05 -32.61 18.70
CA ALA A 225 3.94 -32.43 19.64
C ALA A 225 3.95 -33.51 20.73
N LEU A 226 4.21 -34.76 20.35
CA LEU A 226 4.31 -35.90 21.28
C LEU A 226 5.45 -35.73 22.29
N LEU A 227 6.65 -35.34 21.82
CA LEU A 227 7.80 -35.03 22.69
C LEU A 227 7.49 -33.94 23.71
N ARG A 228 6.78 -32.88 23.29
CA ARG A 228 6.35 -31.82 24.21
C ARG A 228 5.39 -32.34 25.27
N SER A 229 4.42 -33.19 24.92
CA SER A 229 3.50 -33.79 25.91
C SER A 229 4.27 -34.60 26.94
N LEU A 230 5.15 -35.51 26.48
CA LEU A 230 5.91 -36.38 27.36
C LEU A 230 6.86 -35.62 28.30
N LEU A 231 7.49 -34.55 27.81
CA LEU A 231 8.36 -33.70 28.64
C LEU A 231 7.58 -32.89 29.68
N MET A 232 6.32 -32.55 29.41
CA MET A 232 5.47 -31.85 30.37
C MET A 232 4.91 -32.81 31.41
N GLU A 233 4.55 -34.04 31.01
CA GLU A 233 4.12 -35.11 31.92
C GLU A 233 5.23 -35.55 32.88
N SER A 234 6.48 -35.66 32.40
CA SER A 234 7.62 -36.02 33.27
C SER A 234 7.95 -34.96 34.31
N LYS A 235 7.68 -33.68 34.01
CA LYS A 235 7.88 -32.56 34.94
C LYS A 235 6.83 -32.50 36.04
N CYS A 236 5.63 -33.03 35.82
CA CYS A 236 4.57 -33.08 36.83
C CYS A 236 4.68 -34.27 37.79
N ASN A 237 5.47 -35.30 37.43
CA ASN A 237 5.64 -36.54 38.20
C ASN A 237 6.94 -36.59 39.02
N SER A 238 7.77 -35.54 38.97
CA SER A 238 9.01 -35.38 39.75
C SER A 238 8.84 -34.33 40.84
#